data_AF-A0A7V4P9G0-F1
#
_entry.id   AF-A0A7V4P9G0-F1
#
_cell.length_a   1.000
_cell.length_b   1.000
_cell.length_c   1.000
_cell.angle_alpha   90.00
_cell.angle_beta   90.00
_cell.angle_gamma   90.00
#
_symmetry.space_group_name_H-M   'P 1'
#
loop_
_entity.id
_entity.type
_entity.pdbx_description
1 polymer ?
#
loop_
_entity_poly.entity_id
_entity_poly.type
_entity_poly.pdbx_seq_one_letter_code
_entity_poly.pdbx_strand_id
1 'polypeptide(L)' 'MSSIETFSDLGLLPEIERAVREHGYTTPTPIQKQAVPVVLAGRDVLAGAQTGTGKTAAFTLPM' A
#
# COMPACT_ATOMS: atom_id res chain seq x y z
N MET A 1 0.64 -10.13 -14.99
CA MET A 1 0.77 -9.61 -13.61
C MET A 1 1.42 -8.24 -13.75
N SER A 2 0.75 -7.16 -13.39
CA SER A 2 1.41 -5.84 -13.35
C SER A 2 2.43 -5.86 -12.20
N SER A 3 3.66 -5.47 -12.49
CA SER A 3 4.68 -5.28 -11.45
C SER A 3 4.39 -3.95 -10.75
N ILE A 4 3.94 -4.01 -9.50
CA ILE A 4 3.75 -2.82 -8.66
C ILE A 4 5.13 -2.35 -8.22
N GLU A 5 5.59 -1.19 -8.69
CA GLU A 5 6.91 -0.64 -8.36
C GLU A 5 6.84 0.68 -7.61
N THR A 6 5.74 1.41 -7.76
CA THR A 6 5.49 2.71 -7.13
C THR A 6 4.16 2.72 -6.39
N PHE A 7 3.96 3.73 -5.53
CA PHE A 7 2.65 3.92 -4.88
C PHE A 7 1.54 4.28 -5.89
N SER A 8 1.88 4.86 -7.03
CA SER A 8 0.94 5.16 -8.12
C SER A 8 0.34 3.89 -8.74
N ASP A 9 1.05 2.76 -8.66
CA ASP A 9 0.59 1.46 -9.18
C ASP A 9 -0.44 0.78 -8.25
N LEU A 10 -0.63 1.31 -7.03
CA LEU A 10 -1.51 0.71 -6.02
C LEU A 10 -2.98 1.11 -6.16
N GLY A 11 -3.31 2.10 -6.99
CA GLY A 11 -4.69 2.57 -7.17
C GLY A 11 -5.25 3.33 -5.95
N LEU A 12 -4.38 3.99 -5.18
CA LEU A 12 -4.79 4.85 -4.07
C LEU A 12 -5.49 6.12 -4.57
N LEU A 13 -6.24 6.78 -3.69
CA LEU A 13 -6.81 8.09 -3.99
C LEU A 13 -5.67 9.11 -4.28
N PRO A 14 -5.87 10.06 -5.21
CA PRO A 14 -4.83 11.02 -5.59
C PRO A 14 -4.25 11.82 -4.41
N GLU A 15 -5.08 12.12 -3.41
CA GLU A 15 -4.68 12.85 -2.21
C GLU A 15 -3.71 12.04 -1.34
N ILE A 16 -3.97 10.73 -1.20
CA ILE A 16 -3.11 9.81 -0.45
C ILE A 16 -1.80 9.59 -1.21
N GLU A 17 -1.86 9.40 -2.53
CA GLU A 17 -0.66 9.26 -3.34
C GLU A 17 0.26 10.50 -3.23
N ARG A 18 -0.33 11.70 -3.30
CA ARG A 18 0.39 12.96 -3.09
C ARG A 18 1.01 13.02 -1.70
N ALA A 19 0.25 12.72 -0.64
CA ALA A 19 0.74 12.77 0.73
C ALA A 19 1.92 11.81 0.94
N VAL A 20 1.82 10.58 0.45
CA VAL A 20 2.86 9.56 0.53
C VAL A 20 4.14 10.05 -0.17
N ARG A 21 4.02 10.66 -1.34
CA ARG A 21 5.13 11.24 -2.10
C ARG A 21 5.78 12.43 -1.38
N GLU A 22 4.98 13.33 -0.81
CA GLU A 22 5.46 14.49 -0.04
C GLU A 22 6.25 14.07 1.21
N HIS A 23 5.91 12.91 1.79
CA HIS A 23 6.67 12.32 2.90
C HIS A 23 7.90 11.53 2.45
N GLY A 24 8.22 11.51 1.16
CA GLY A 24 9.39 10.84 0.60
C GLY A 24 9.23 9.33 0.40
N TYR A 25 8.01 8.79 0.52
CA TYR A 25 7.76 7.39 0.22
C TYR A 25 7.58 7.19 -1.29
N THR A 26 8.48 6.42 -1.89
CA THR A 26 8.53 6.21 -3.34
C THR A 26 8.16 4.79 -3.74
N THR A 27 8.67 3.81 -2.99
CA THR A 27 8.50 2.38 -3.28
C THR A 27 7.69 1.72 -2.16
N PRO A 28 6.56 1.07 -2.46
CA PRO A 28 5.81 0.33 -1.46
C PRO A 28 6.56 -0.91 -1.00
N THR A 29 6.43 -1.25 0.28
CA THR A 29 7.04 -2.47 0.84
C THR A 29 6.36 -3.73 0.28
N PRO A 30 7.01 -4.91 0.32
CA PRO A 30 6.41 -6.14 -0.22
C PRO A 30 5.02 -6.46 0.34
N ILE A 31 4.77 -6.16 1.62
CA ILE A 31 3.46 -6.38 2.24
C ILE A 31 2.42 -5.37 1.76
N GLN A 32 2.81 -4.11 1.49
CA GLN A 32 1.93 -3.10 0.92
C GLN A 32 1.54 -3.45 -0.53
N LYS A 33 2.52 -3.88 -1.35
CA LYS A 33 2.29 -4.36 -2.72
C LYS A 33 1.24 -5.47 -2.79
N GLN A 34 1.22 -6.35 -1.78
CA GLN A 34 0.30 -7.48 -1.72
C GLN A 34 -1.06 -7.14 -1.07
N ALA A 35 -1.06 -6.37 0.01
CA ALA A 35 -2.27 -6.15 0.80
C ALA A 35 -3.12 -4.99 0.26
N VAL A 36 -2.52 -3.87 -0.15
CA VAL A 36 -3.26 -2.66 -0.54
C VAL A 36 -4.28 -2.94 -1.67
N PRO A 37 -3.94 -3.64 -2.76
CA PRO A 37 -4.92 -3.96 -3.81
C PRO A 37 -6.08 -4.85 -3.32
N VAL A 38 -5.82 -5.72 -2.35
CA VAL A 38 -6.84 -6.62 -1.79
C VAL A 38 -7.79 -5.86 -0.87
N VAL A 39 -7.28 -4.93 -0.06
CA VAL A 39 -8.10 -4.06 0.79
C VAL A 39 -8.94 -3.11 -0.06
N LEU A 40 -8.38 -2.49 -1.10
CA LEU A 40 -9.13 -1.65 -2.04
C LEU A 40 -10.24 -2.41 -2.77
N ALA A 41 -10.07 -3.71 -2.97
CA ALA A 41 -11.11 -4.57 -3.53
C ALA A 41 -12.23 -4.93 -2.53
N GLY A 42 -12.22 -4.36 -1.32
CA GLY A 42 -13.24 -4.59 -0.28
C GLY A 42 -13.20 -6.01 0.30
N ARG A 43 -12.06 -6.70 0.23
CA ARG A 43 -11.90 -8.07 0.73
C ARG A 43 -11.25 -8.07 2.10
N ASP A 44 -11.62 -9.04 2.93
CA ASP A 44 -10.95 -9.30 4.20
C ASP A 44 -9.51 -9.77 3.96
N VAL A 45 -8.57 -9.26 4.76
CA VAL A 45 -7.14 -9.55 4.64
C VAL A 45 -6.55 -10.01 5.98
N LEU A 46 -5.89 -11.17 5.95
CA LEU A 46 -4.97 -11.60 7.00
C LEU A 46 -3.54 -11.46 6.47
N ALA A 47 -2.77 -10.54 7.05
CA ALA A 47 -1.42 -10.21 6.60
C ALA A 47 -0.37 -10.54 7.67
N GLY A 48 0.59 -11.39 7.33
CA GLY A 48 1.72 -11.76 8.20
C GLY A 48 3.03 -11.15 7.70
N ALA A 49 3.69 -10.34 8.54
CA ALA A 49 5.05 -9.83 8.29
C ALA A 49 5.72 -9.43 9.61
N GLN A 50 7.06 -9.30 9.63
CA GLN A 50 7.80 -8.81 10.81
C GLN A 50 7.40 -7.37 11.19
N THR A 51 7.64 -6.95 12.43
CA THR A 51 7.47 -5.54 12.85
C THR A 51 8.35 -4.61 12.01
N GLY A 52 7.92 -3.36 11.80
CA GLY A 52 8.67 -2.37 10.99
C GLY A 52 8.59 -2.55 9.47
N THR A 53 7.77 -3.48 8.95
CA THR A 53 7.67 -3.76 7.49
C THR A 53 6.58 -2.97 6.76
N GLY A 54 5.93 -2.01 7.44
CA GLY A 54 4.90 -1.16 6.83
C GLY A 54 3.48 -1.76 6.82
N LYS A 55 3.20 -2.80 7.64
CA LYS A 55 1.86 -3.40 7.78
C LYS A 55 0.77 -2.38 8.10
N THR A 56 1.02 -1.44 9.01
CA THR A 56 0.03 -0.41 9.38
C THR A 56 -0.40 0.40 8.16
N ALA A 57 0.56 0.95 7.41
CA ALA A 57 0.28 1.68 6.18
C ALA A 57 -0.41 0.82 5.11
N ALA A 58 -0.13 -0.49 5.07
CA ALA A 58 -0.79 -1.40 4.14
C ALA A 58 -2.31 -1.53 4.36
N PHE A 59 -2.78 -1.27 5.59
CA PHE A 59 -4.21 -1.24 5.92
C PHE A 59 -4.79 0.18 5.97
N THR A 60 -4.02 1.17 6.42
CA THR A 60 -4.56 2.54 6.63
C THR A 60 -4.56 3.40 5.38
N LEU A 61 -3.64 3.20 4.42
CA LEU A 61 -3.62 3.97 3.17
C LEU A 61 -4.85 3.72 2.26
N PRO A 62 -5.40 2.50 2.15
CA PRO A 62 -6.58 2.23 1.30
C PRO A 62 -7.95 2.54 1.93
N MET A 63 -8.02 3.08 3.15
CA MET A 63 -9.26 3.46 3.85
C MET A 63 -9.52 4.96 3.74
#